data_AF-A0AAE8AEX0-F1
#
_entry.id   AF-A0AAE8AEX0-F1
#
_cell.length_a   1.000
_cell.length_b   1.000
_cell.length_c   1.000
_cell.angle_alpha   90.00
_cell.angle_beta   90.00
_cell.angle_gamma   90.00
#
_symmetry.space_group_name_H-M   'P 1'
#
loop_
_entity.id
_entity.type
_entity.pdbx_description
1 polymer ?
#
loop_
_entity_poly.entity_id
_entity_poly.type
_entity_poly.pdbx_seq_one_letter_code
_entity_poly.pdbx_strand_id
1 'polypeptide(L)'
;MNILRKIEDKTYQNADLINNIDLNPIVSYHIIKEIVNSKINDINVINKLIEISVRLSVNDSVLGPICLGHMSLAALRKLGVDERIVDNHSAISDYDWELVDKFYHENGW
;
A
#
# COMPACT_ATOMS: atom_id res chain seq x y z
N MET A 1 14.70 14.54 9.87
CA MET A 1 15.03 13.96 8.55
C MET A 1 13.73 13.48 7.94
N ASN A 2 13.43 13.86 6.70
CA ASN A 2 12.19 13.46 6.01
C ASN A 2 12.20 11.94 5.72
N ILE A 3 11.03 11.30 5.72
CA ILE A 3 10.85 9.87 5.47
C ILE A 3 11.43 9.43 4.12
N LEU A 4 11.25 10.23 3.06
CA LEU A 4 11.79 9.90 1.74
C LEU A 4 13.32 9.76 1.77
N ARG A 5 14.01 10.66 2.47
CA ARG A 5 15.46 10.57 2.66
C ARG A 5 15.85 9.35 3.50
N LYS A 6 15.07 9.01 4.53
CA LYS A 6 15.31 7.78 5.31
C LYS A 6 15.18 6.51 4.44
N ILE A 7 14.24 6.48 3.50
CA ILE A 7 14.07 5.39 2.54
C ILE A 7 15.28 5.28 1.60
N GLU A 8 15.70 6.41 1.01
CA GLU A 8 16.89 6.47 0.15
C GLU A 8 18.15 5.96 0.88
N ASP A 9 18.35 6.43 2.12
CA ASP A 9 19.51 6.08 2.94
C ASP A 9 19.38 4.69 3.62
N LYS A 10 18.24 4.00 3.49
CA LYS A 10 17.90 2.76 4.22
C LYS A 10 18.08 2.85 5.74
N THR A 11 17.78 4.02 6.31
CA THR A 11 17.90 4.32 7.76
C THR A 11 16.56 4.36 8.50
N TYR A 12 15.47 3.99 7.84
CA TYR A 12 14.13 3.97 8.43
C TYR A 12 13.94 2.78 9.39
N GLN A 13 13.02 2.95 10.33
CA GLN A 13 12.42 1.85 11.10
C GLN A 13 11.01 1.56 10.58
N ASN A 14 10.45 0.38 10.86
CA ASN A 14 9.07 0.05 10.47
C ASN A 14 8.05 1.08 10.99
N ALA A 15 8.27 1.59 12.21
CA ALA A 15 7.44 2.67 12.78
C ALA A 15 7.49 3.97 11.95
N ASP A 16 8.62 4.28 11.31
CA ASP A 16 8.72 5.43 10.41
C ASP A 16 7.81 5.26 9.19
N LEU A 17 7.78 4.05 8.60
CA LEU A 17 6.91 3.73 7.47
C LEU A 17 5.43 3.85 7.86
N ILE A 18 5.04 3.21 8.97
CA ILE A 18 3.65 3.19 9.47
C ILE A 18 3.15 4.60 9.77
N ASN A 19 3.96 5.44 10.40
CA ASN A 19 3.56 6.79 10.80
C ASN A 19 3.44 7.77 9.61
N ASN A 20 4.02 7.43 8.46
CA ASN A 20 4.08 8.34 7.31
C ASN A 20 3.29 7.85 6.08
N ILE A 21 2.85 6.59 6.06
CA ILE A 21 2.21 5.95 4.89
C ILE A 21 0.91 6.62 4.44
N ASP A 22 0.24 7.39 5.30
CA ASP A 22 -1.08 7.98 5.02
C ASP A 22 -1.07 9.52 5.09
N LEU A 23 0.11 10.14 5.07
CA LEU A 23 0.21 11.61 5.19
C LEU A 23 -0.06 12.34 3.88
N ASN A 24 0.37 11.77 2.75
CA ASN A 24 0.20 12.36 1.43
C ASN A 24 0.43 11.31 0.34
N PRO A 25 -0.42 11.24 -0.70
CA PRO A 25 -0.32 10.34 -1.85
C PRO A 25 1.09 10.01 -2.36
N ILE A 26 1.93 11.03 -2.58
CA ILE A 26 3.29 10.83 -3.13
C ILE A 26 4.17 10.06 -2.13
N VAL A 27 4.11 10.44 -0.85
CA VAL A 27 4.89 9.81 0.21
C VAL A 27 4.42 8.36 0.41
N SER A 28 3.11 8.15 0.39
CA SER A 28 2.50 6.83 0.47
C SER A 28 2.98 5.88 -0.62
N TYR A 29 3.01 6.34 -1.88
CA TYR A 29 3.51 5.56 -3.00
C TYR A 29 4.94 5.07 -2.77
N HIS A 30 5.85 5.96 -2.35
CA HIS A 30 7.24 5.60 -2.10
C HIS A 30 7.40 4.63 -0.92
N ILE A 31 6.59 4.79 0.13
CA ILE A 31 6.60 3.88 1.29
C ILE A 31 6.10 2.49 0.89
N ILE A 32 4.97 2.39 0.19
CA ILE A 32 4.41 1.09 -0.24
C ILE A 32 5.37 0.38 -1.19
N LYS A 33 5.96 1.12 -2.14
CA LYS A 33 6.98 0.58 -3.04
C LYS A 33 8.17 0.03 -2.26
N GLU A 34 8.65 0.75 -1.26
CA GLU A 34 9.76 0.31 -0.40
C GLU A 34 9.40 -0.96 0.39
N ILE A 35 8.19 -1.01 0.96
CA ILE A 35 7.68 -2.19 1.68
C ILE A 35 7.70 -3.44 0.79
N VAL A 36 7.21 -3.33 -0.45
CA VAL A 36 7.18 -4.43 -1.41
C VAL A 36 8.60 -4.84 -1.83
N ASN A 37 9.41 -3.88 -2.27
CA ASN A 37 10.76 -4.14 -2.78
C ASN A 37 11.67 -4.78 -1.71
N SER A 38 11.54 -4.33 -0.46
CA SER A 38 12.30 -4.86 0.67
C SER A 38 11.62 -6.05 1.35
N LYS A 39 10.48 -6.52 0.82
CA LYS A 39 9.71 -7.68 1.34
C LYS A 39 9.43 -7.58 2.85
N ILE A 40 8.97 -6.41 3.29
CA ILE A 40 8.74 -6.11 4.70
C ILE A 40 7.44 -6.78 5.16
N ASN A 41 7.57 -7.98 5.74
CA ASN A 41 6.45 -8.79 6.26
C ASN A 41 6.23 -8.62 7.77
N ASP A 42 6.56 -7.46 8.33
CA ASP A 42 6.30 -7.14 9.74
C ASP A 42 4.78 -7.03 9.99
N ILE A 43 4.28 -7.67 11.04
CA ILE A 43 2.84 -7.74 11.33
C ILE A 43 2.19 -6.35 11.50
N ASN A 44 2.91 -5.37 12.04
CA ASN A 44 2.37 -4.02 12.22
C ASN A 44 2.27 -3.28 10.88
N VAL A 45 3.23 -3.53 9.98
CA VAL A 45 3.21 -2.99 8.62
C VAL A 45 2.06 -3.61 7.83
N ILE A 46 1.90 -4.94 7.90
CA ILE A 46 0.78 -5.66 7.26
C ILE A 46 -0.56 -5.17 7.78
N ASN A 47 -0.73 -5.06 9.11
CA ASN A 47 -1.97 -4.54 9.70
C ASN A 47 -2.26 -3.11 9.24
N LYS A 48 -1.23 -2.27 9.09
CA LYS A 48 -1.43 -0.90 8.57
C LYS A 48 -1.88 -0.90 7.11
N LEU A 49 -1.33 -1.79 6.28
CA LEU A 49 -1.79 -1.94 4.89
C LEU A 49 -3.24 -2.44 4.82
N ILE A 50 -3.65 -3.37 5.70
CA ILE A 50 -5.04 -3.86 5.80
C ILE A 50 -5.98 -2.73 6.27
N GLU A 51 -5.56 -1.92 7.24
CA GLU A 51 -6.34 -0.75 7.68
C GLU A 51 -6.57 0.24 6.53
N ILE A 52 -5.58 0.40 5.65
CA ILE A 52 -5.66 1.32 4.51
C ILE A 52 -6.42 0.72 3.34
N SER A 53 -6.38 -0.60 3.13
CA SER A 53 -6.98 -1.26 1.97
C SER A 53 -8.49 -1.05 1.86
N VAL A 54 -9.17 -0.76 2.97
CA VAL A 54 -10.62 -0.48 2.98
C VAL A 54 -10.96 0.92 2.46
N ARG A 55 -9.97 1.80 2.22
CA ARG A 55 -10.18 3.19 1.77
C ARG A 55 -10.13 3.30 0.25
N LEU A 56 -11.18 2.80 -0.41
CA LEU A 56 -11.31 2.78 -1.88
C LEU A 56 -11.91 4.07 -2.48
N SER A 57 -11.83 5.18 -1.76
CA SER A 57 -12.42 6.45 -2.21
C SER A 57 -11.66 7.03 -3.41
N VAL A 58 -12.38 7.39 -4.47
CA VAL A 58 -11.85 8.12 -5.63
C VAL A 58 -11.30 9.50 -5.26
N ASN A 59 -11.74 10.09 -4.14
CA ASN A 59 -11.21 11.35 -3.64
C ASN A 59 -9.80 11.21 -3.06
N ASP A 60 -9.36 9.98 -2.76
CA ASP A 60 -8.03 9.64 -2.27
C ASP A 60 -7.12 9.11 -3.40
N SER A 61 -7.42 9.50 -4.65
CA SER A 61 -6.66 9.10 -5.84
C SER A 61 -5.19 9.53 -5.75
N VAL A 62 -4.29 8.57 -5.96
CA VAL A 62 -2.84 8.75 -5.91
C VAL A 62 -2.25 8.70 -7.33
N LEU A 63 -2.72 7.79 -8.18
CA LEU A 63 -2.26 7.62 -9.57
C LEU A 63 -3.45 7.36 -10.51
N GLY A 64 -3.97 8.44 -11.11
CA GLY A 64 -5.20 8.34 -11.91
C GLY A 64 -6.36 7.87 -11.02
N PRO A 65 -7.12 6.82 -11.37
CA PRO A 65 -8.19 6.29 -10.52
C PRO A 65 -7.69 5.45 -9.33
N ILE A 66 -6.39 5.15 -9.26
CA ILE A 66 -5.80 4.28 -8.24
C ILE A 66 -5.62 5.09 -6.96
N CYS A 67 -6.44 4.80 -5.96
CA CYS A 67 -6.28 5.32 -4.60
C CYS A 67 -5.33 4.50 -3.74
N LEU A 68 -5.07 4.99 -2.53
CA LEU A 68 -4.19 4.34 -1.56
C LEU A 68 -4.67 2.94 -1.13
N GLY A 69 -5.99 2.72 -1.04
CA GLY A 69 -6.55 1.40 -0.75
C GLY A 69 -6.18 0.34 -1.79
N HIS A 70 -6.30 0.69 -3.09
CA HIS A 70 -5.88 -0.18 -4.18
C HIS A 70 -4.40 -0.54 -4.12
N MET A 71 -3.54 0.44 -3.81
CA MET A 71 -2.10 0.22 -3.67
C MET A 71 -1.78 -0.74 -2.52
N SER A 72 -2.47 -0.58 -1.38
CA SER A 72 -2.29 -1.46 -0.23
C SER A 72 -2.74 -2.89 -0.52
N LEU A 73 -3.85 -3.08 -1.24
CA LEU A 73 -4.30 -4.41 -1.68
C LEU A 73 -3.27 -5.09 -2.59
N ALA A 74 -2.76 -4.37 -3.58
CA ALA A 74 -1.73 -4.89 -4.47
C ALA A 74 -0.43 -5.22 -3.72
N ALA A 75 -0.04 -4.39 -2.76
CA ALA A 75 1.13 -4.63 -1.92
C ALA A 75 0.96 -5.88 -1.06
N LEU A 76 -0.19 -6.05 -0.40
CA LEU A 76 -0.51 -7.25 0.38
C LEU A 76 -0.41 -8.52 -0.48
N ARG A 77 -0.97 -8.50 -1.70
CA ARG A 77 -0.83 -9.59 -2.67
C ARG A 77 0.64 -9.87 -3.03
N LYS A 78 1.45 -8.84 -3.30
CA LYS A 78 2.88 -8.99 -3.61
C LYS A 78 3.68 -9.58 -2.45
N LEU A 79 3.28 -9.29 -1.21
CA LEU A 79 3.89 -9.85 -0.01
C LEU A 79 3.39 -11.27 0.33
N GLY A 80 2.44 -11.81 -0.44
CA GLY A 80 1.87 -13.14 -0.24
C GLY A 80 0.84 -13.22 0.88
N VAL A 81 0.24 -12.09 1.27
CA VAL A 81 -0.85 -12.06 2.25
C VAL A 81 -2.15 -12.43 1.54
N ASP A 82 -2.85 -13.45 2.08
CA ASP A 82 -4.11 -13.94 1.51
C ASP A 82 -5.20 -12.86 1.58
N GLU A 83 -5.77 -12.60 0.42
CA GLU A 83 -6.82 -11.62 0.14
C GLU A 83 -8.08 -11.87 0.98
N ARG A 84 -8.32 -13.12 1.38
CA ARG A 84 -9.45 -13.52 2.24
C ARG A 84 -9.39 -12.94 3.65
N ILE A 85 -8.21 -12.51 4.11
CA ILE A 85 -8.07 -11.78 5.39
C ILE A 85 -8.62 -10.34 5.23
N VAL A 86 -8.54 -9.79 4.02
CA VAL A 86 -9.01 -8.44 3.68
C VAL A 86 -10.49 -8.42 3.29
N ASP A 87 -10.99 -9.51 2.69
CA ASP A 87 -12.37 -9.67 2.17
C ASP A 87 -13.49 -9.68 3.24
N ASN A 88 -13.13 -9.70 4.53
CA ASN A 88 -14.12 -9.46 5.60
C ASN A 88 -14.58 -7.99 5.68
N HIS A 89 -13.94 -7.08 4.94
CA HIS A 89 -14.26 -5.66 4.90
C HIS A 89 -14.94 -5.27 3.59
N SER A 90 -16.25 -5.56 3.49
CA SER A 90 -17.15 -5.19 2.37
C SER A 90 -16.73 -5.72 0.99
N ALA A 91 -17.69 -6.25 0.22
CA ALA A 91 -17.41 -6.77 -1.12
C ALA A 91 -16.77 -5.66 -2.00
N ILE A 92 -15.47 -5.79 -2.26
CA ILE A 92 -14.72 -4.95 -3.20
C ILE A 92 -15.34 -5.15 -4.58
N SER A 93 -15.59 -4.07 -5.32
CA SER A 93 -16.23 -4.18 -6.63
C SER A 93 -15.28 -4.77 -7.67
N ASP A 94 -15.83 -5.36 -8.74
CA ASP A 94 -15.03 -5.87 -9.87
C ASP A 94 -14.15 -4.75 -10.47
N TYR A 95 -14.67 -3.52 -10.54
CA TYR A 95 -13.93 -2.35 -11.01
C TYR A 95 -12.72 -2.03 -10.12
N ASP A 96 -12.88 -2.08 -8.80
CA ASP A 96 -11.76 -1.84 -7.87
C ASP A 96 -10.72 -2.96 -7.99
N TRP A 97 -11.15 -4.21 -8.18
CA TRP A 97 -10.23 -5.33 -8.45
C TRP A 97 -9.44 -5.16 -9.74
N GLU A 98 -10.06 -4.68 -10.82
CA GLU A 98 -9.35 -4.35 -12.06
C GLU A 98 -8.26 -3.29 -11.82
N LEU A 99 -8.52 -2.29 -10.96
CA LEU A 99 -7.52 -1.30 -10.59
C LEU A 99 -6.38 -1.88 -9.75
N VAL A 100 -6.68 -2.78 -8.81
CA VAL A 100 -5.66 -3.51 -8.04
C VAL A 100 -4.79 -4.36 -8.96
N ASP A 101 -5.40 -5.13 -9.87
CA ASP A 101 -4.70 -5.99 -10.82
C ASP A 101 -3.83 -5.16 -11.75
N LYS A 102 -4.37 -4.06 -12.29
CA LYS A 102 -3.61 -3.14 -13.11
C LYS A 102 -2.38 -2.63 -12.36
N PHE A 103 -2.55 -2.18 -11.12
CA PHE A 103 -1.45 -1.69 -10.32
C PHE A 103 -0.40 -2.77 -10.03
N TYR A 104 -0.85 -3.98 -9.67
CA TYR A 104 -0.02 -5.14 -9.37
C TYR A 104 0.89 -5.55 -10.54
N HIS A 105 0.38 -5.48 -11.77
CA HIS A 105 1.09 -5.91 -12.98
C HIS A 105 1.92 -4.79 -13.63
N GLU A 106 1.40 -3.55 -13.66
CA GLU A 106 2.03 -2.45 -14.41
C GLU A 106 3.13 -1.73 -13.62
N ASN A 107 3.12 -1.82 -12.29
CA ASN A 107 4.19 -1.24 -11.48
C ASN A 107 5.28 -2.29 -11.30
N GLY A 108 6.47 -2.02 -11.86
CA GLY A 108 7.65 -2.90 -11.84
C GLY A 108 8.30 -3.03 -10.46
N TRP A 109 7.51 -3.38 -9.45
CA TRP A 109 7.90 -3.70 -8.08
C TRP A 109 7.76 -5.21 -7.85
#